data_AF-A0A4R4XQR0-F1
#
_entry.id   AF-A0A4R4XQR0-F1
#
_cell.length_a   1.000
_cell.length_b   1.000
_cell.length_c   1.000
_cell.angle_alpha   90.00
_cell.angle_beta   90.00
_cell.angle_gamma   90.00
#
_symmetry.space_group_name_H-M   'P 1'
#
loop_
_entity.id
_entity.type
_entity.pdbx_description
1 polymer ?
#
loop_
_entity_poly.entity_id
_entity_poly.type
_entity_poly.pdbx_seq_one_letter_code
_entity_poly.pdbx_strand_id
1 'polypeptide(L)'
;MATAQGLTAKEFLPWAGEILAILPAAFERLAADVDAGTYSGAEDNLLMELSGLEHVHATSVQAGVDPRLPALMRDLARRAIDDGHGADSWSRVVEVLRSRP
;
A
#
# COMPACT_ATOMS: atom_id res chain seq x y z
N MET A 1 -6.80 -15.18 0.49
CA MET A 1 -5.58 -15.70 -0.14
C MET A 1 -4.99 -16.85 0.66
N ALA A 2 -4.58 -16.68 1.92
CA ALA A 2 -4.01 -17.77 2.73
C ALA A 2 -4.90 -19.04 2.80
N THR A 3 -6.19 -18.89 3.11
CA THR A 3 -7.14 -20.00 3.16
C THR A 3 -7.48 -20.60 1.80
N ALA A 4 -7.41 -19.80 0.73
CA ALA A 4 -7.55 -20.30 -0.64
C ALA A 4 -6.39 -21.22 -1.03
N GLN A 5 -5.23 -21.06 -0.38
CA GLN A 5 -4.03 -21.89 -0.56
C GLN A 5 -3.88 -23.00 0.48
N GLY A 6 -4.95 -23.30 1.23
CA GLY A 6 -4.97 -24.42 2.18
C GLY A 6 -4.42 -24.12 3.58
N LEU A 7 -4.02 -22.88 3.88
CA LEU A 7 -3.62 -22.49 5.24
C LEU A 7 -4.85 -22.13 6.09
N THR A 8 -4.82 -22.48 7.36
CA THR A 8 -5.75 -21.88 8.33
C THR A 8 -5.36 -20.43 8.65
N ALA A 9 -6.32 -19.63 9.11
CA ALA A 9 -6.02 -18.27 9.58
C ALA A 9 -5.08 -18.27 10.80
N LYS A 10 -5.10 -19.32 11.63
CA LYS A 10 -4.19 -19.48 12.77
C LYS A 10 -2.75 -19.71 12.31
N GLU A 11 -2.56 -20.54 11.29
CA GLU A 11 -1.24 -20.74 10.69
C GLU A 11 -0.72 -19.44 10.09
N PHE A 12 -1.58 -18.59 9.50
CA PHE A 12 -1.17 -17.30 8.95
C PHE A 12 -0.75 -16.25 10.00
N LEU A 13 -1.18 -16.41 11.25
CA LEU A 13 -1.07 -15.37 12.28
C LEU A 13 0.36 -14.85 12.56
N PRO A 14 1.42 -15.68 12.59
CA PRO A 14 2.78 -15.20 12.82
C PRO A 14 3.22 -14.15 11.79
N TRP A 15 2.98 -14.40 10.50
CA TRP A 15 3.33 -13.45 9.43
C TRP A 15 2.52 -12.16 9.48
N ALA A 16 1.22 -12.25 9.81
CA ALA A 16 0.41 -11.06 10.04
C ALA A 16 0.95 -10.24 11.22
N GLY A 17 1.40 -10.90 12.28
CA GLY A 17 2.02 -10.26 13.44
C GLY A 17 3.31 -9.52 13.10
N GLU A 18 4.18 -10.12 12.27
CA GLU A 18 5.42 -9.48 11.80
C GLU A 18 5.14 -8.21 11.00
N ILE A 19 4.14 -8.22 10.11
CA ILE A 19 3.72 -7.03 9.36
C ILE A 19 3.17 -5.96 10.30
N LEU A 20 2.34 -6.32 11.28
CA LEU A 20 1.79 -5.35 12.23
C LEU A 20 2.89 -4.73 13.11
N ALA A 21 3.97 -5.46 13.40
CA ALA A 21 5.06 -4.98 14.23
C ALA A 21 5.86 -3.82 13.60
N ILE A 22 5.87 -3.70 12.26
CA ILE A 22 6.58 -2.61 11.57
C ILE A 22 5.74 -1.34 11.41
N LEU A 23 4.41 -1.44 11.53
CA LEU A 23 3.49 -0.32 11.25
C LEU A 23 3.66 0.91 12.16
N PRO A 24 3.93 0.80 13.49
CA PRO A 24 4.06 1.98 14.33
C PRO A 24 5.14 2.96 13.85
N ALA A 25 6.35 2.45 13.55
CA ALA A 25 7.45 3.27 13.04
C ALA A 25 7.14 3.85 11.64
N ALA A 26 6.51 3.06 10.78
CA ALA A 26 6.07 3.54 9.46
C ALA A 26 5.05 4.69 9.59
N PHE A 27 4.08 4.59 10.50
CA PHE A 27 3.09 5.64 10.72
C PHE A 27 3.66 6.91 11.33
N GLU A 28 4.65 6.82 12.22
CA GLU A 28 5.36 7.99 12.72
C GLU A 28 6.02 8.78 11.57
N ARG A 29 6.69 8.06 10.65
CA ARG A 29 7.32 8.69 9.48
C ARG A 29 6.31 9.26 8.50
N LEU A 30 5.24 8.52 8.19
CA LEU A 30 4.18 8.99 7.30
C LEU A 30 3.49 10.24 7.87
N ALA A 31 3.23 10.28 9.18
CA ALA A 31 2.65 11.45 9.83
C ALA A 31 3.57 12.68 9.73
N ALA A 32 4.87 12.51 10.01
CA ALA A 32 5.86 13.57 9.88
C ALA A 32 5.94 14.13 8.45
N ASP A 33 5.94 13.24 7.44
CA ASP A 33 5.96 13.64 6.02
C ASP A 33 4.70 14.44 5.64
N VAL A 34 3.52 14.03 6.13
CA VAL A 34 2.23 14.71 5.85
C VAL A 34 2.19 16.09 6.50
N ASP A 35 2.62 16.22 7.76
CA ASP A 35 2.61 17.50 8.47
C ASP A 35 3.63 18.49 7.89
N ALA A 36 4.78 17.98 7.41
CA ALA A 36 5.81 18.79 6.77
C ALA A 36 5.53 19.10 5.28
N GLY A 37 4.70 18.28 4.63
CA GLY A 37 4.43 18.38 3.19
C GLY A 37 5.62 17.98 2.30
N THR A 38 6.51 17.10 2.76
CA THR A 38 7.80 16.80 2.10
C THR A 38 7.90 15.42 1.44
N TYR A 39 6.98 14.49 1.72
CA TYR A 39 6.74 13.22 0.98
C TYR A 39 7.98 12.48 0.42
N SER A 40 9.04 12.31 1.23
CA SER A 40 10.33 11.79 0.75
C SER A 40 10.29 10.29 0.43
N GLY A 41 10.42 9.94 -0.85
CA GLY A 41 10.45 8.54 -1.32
C GLY A 41 11.84 7.89 -1.38
N ALA A 42 12.81 8.37 -0.58
CA ALA A 42 14.20 7.89 -0.61
C ALA A 42 14.38 6.43 -0.14
N GLU A 43 13.55 5.98 0.80
CA GLU A 43 13.54 4.60 1.30
C GLU A 43 12.59 3.70 0.50
N ASP A 44 11.44 4.26 0.12
CA ASP A 44 10.38 3.59 -0.63
C ASP A 44 9.53 4.65 -1.35
N ASN A 45 9.08 4.35 -2.57
CA ASN A 45 8.34 5.29 -3.41
C ASN A 45 7.16 4.64 -4.12
N LEU A 46 6.26 5.49 -4.62
CA LEU A 46 5.01 5.07 -5.25
C LEU A 46 5.20 4.15 -6.48
N LEU A 47 6.28 4.29 -7.24
CA LEU A 47 6.57 3.37 -8.35
C LEU A 47 6.88 1.94 -7.86
N MET A 48 7.64 1.82 -6.76
CA MET A 48 7.90 0.52 -6.13
C MET A 48 6.62 -0.08 -5.54
N GLU A 49 5.86 0.74 -4.81
CA GLU A 49 4.61 0.33 -4.18
C GLU A 49 3.56 -0.09 -5.21
N LEU A 50 3.46 0.63 -6.35
CA LEU A 50 2.55 0.26 -7.43
C LEU A 50 2.85 -1.16 -7.96
N SER A 51 4.13 -1.50 -8.14
CA SER A 51 4.52 -2.86 -8.56
C SER A 51 4.10 -3.91 -7.53
N GLY A 52 4.28 -3.64 -6.23
CA GLY A 52 3.79 -4.51 -5.16
C GLY A 52 2.27 -4.70 -5.20
N LEU A 53 1.53 -3.60 -5.36
CA LEU A 53 0.07 -3.60 -5.41
C LEU A 53 -0.49 -4.31 -6.65
N GLU A 54 0.18 -4.22 -7.80
CA GLU A 54 -0.16 -4.98 -9.00
C GLU A 54 -0.04 -6.49 -8.76
N HIS A 55 1.02 -6.94 -8.09
CA HIS A 55 1.18 -8.35 -7.72
C HIS A 55 0.09 -8.81 -6.74
N VAL A 56 -0.22 -8.02 -5.71
CA VAL A 56 -1.26 -8.37 -4.73
C VAL A 56 -2.65 -8.42 -5.39
N HIS A 57 -2.95 -7.47 -6.28
CA HIS A 57 -4.19 -7.45 -7.05
C HIS A 57 -4.30 -8.69 -7.95
N ALA A 58 -3.27 -8.99 -8.74
CA ALA A 58 -3.24 -10.16 -9.61
C ALA A 58 -3.39 -11.47 -8.83
N THR A 59 -2.67 -11.61 -7.71
CA THR A 59 -2.77 -12.79 -6.83
C THR A 59 -4.17 -12.95 -6.25
N SER A 60 -4.82 -11.84 -5.86
CA SER A 60 -6.19 -11.87 -5.35
C SER A 60 -7.17 -12.40 -6.40
N VAL A 61 -7.08 -11.89 -7.63
CA VAL A 61 -7.89 -12.35 -8.77
C VAL A 61 -7.67 -13.84 -9.05
N GLN A 62 -6.41 -14.27 -9.14
CA GLN A 62 -6.05 -15.67 -9.41
C GLN A 62 -6.54 -16.62 -8.30
N ALA A 63 -6.53 -16.17 -7.05
CA ALA A 63 -7.02 -16.94 -5.91
C ALA A 63 -8.56 -16.93 -5.76
N GLY A 64 -9.30 -16.28 -6.66
CA GLY A 64 -10.76 -16.15 -6.57
C GLY A 64 -11.23 -15.30 -5.38
N VAL A 65 -10.37 -14.42 -4.86
CA VAL A 65 -10.67 -13.50 -3.76
C VAL A 65 -11.05 -12.15 -4.34
N ASP A 66 -12.03 -11.50 -3.72
CA ASP A 66 -12.45 -10.15 -4.08
C ASP A 66 -11.25 -9.16 -4.05
N PRO A 67 -10.85 -8.59 -5.21
CA PRO A 67 -9.67 -7.76 -5.32
C PRO A 67 -9.94 -6.26 -5.06
N ARG A 68 -11.15 -5.88 -4.61
CA ARG A 68 -11.54 -4.46 -4.48
C ARG A 68 -10.61 -3.64 -3.57
N LEU A 69 -10.12 -4.23 -2.47
CA LEU A 69 -9.19 -3.54 -1.57
C LEU A 69 -7.83 -3.25 -2.25
N PRO A 70 -7.09 -4.25 -2.77
CA PRO A 70 -5.83 -3.95 -3.46
C PRO A 70 -6.03 -3.12 -4.74
N ALA A 71 -7.18 -3.24 -5.42
CA ALA A 71 -7.50 -2.37 -6.55
C ALA A 71 -7.58 -0.88 -6.14
N LEU A 72 -8.28 -0.58 -5.04
CA LEU A 72 -8.37 0.79 -4.53
C LEU A 72 -6.99 1.39 -4.21
N MET A 73 -6.14 0.61 -3.52
CA MET A 73 -4.79 1.04 -3.16
C MET A 73 -3.94 1.28 -4.43
N ARG A 74 -3.98 0.35 -5.38
CA ARG A 74 -3.30 0.49 -6.68
C ARG A 74 -3.75 1.75 -7.42
N ASP A 75 -5.05 2.03 -7.43
CA ASP A 75 -5.63 3.18 -8.14
C ASP A 75 -5.32 4.52 -7.44
N LEU A 76 -5.11 4.53 -6.12
CA LEU A 76 -4.57 5.69 -5.39
C LEU A 76 -3.11 5.97 -5.80
N ALA A 77 -2.26 4.94 -5.80
CA ALA A 77 -0.86 5.07 -6.21
C ALA A 77 -0.73 5.56 -7.65
N ARG A 78 -1.50 4.95 -8.56
CA ARG A 78 -1.50 5.32 -9.98
C ARG A 78 -1.89 6.79 -10.20
N ARG A 79 -2.92 7.29 -9.51
CA ARG A 79 -3.30 8.71 -9.61
C ARG A 79 -2.16 9.64 -9.15
N ALA A 80 -1.51 9.35 -8.03
CA ALA A 80 -0.36 10.14 -7.58
C ALA A 80 0.80 10.09 -8.59
N ILE A 81 1.05 8.93 -9.21
CA ILE A 81 2.07 8.78 -10.26
C ILE A 81 1.70 9.59 -11.51
N ASP A 82 0.44 9.53 -11.95
CA ASP A 82 -0.07 10.29 -13.10
C ASP A 82 0.04 11.81 -12.87
N ASP A 83 -0.09 12.25 -11.62
CA ASP A 83 0.13 13.64 -11.19
C ASP A 83 1.63 14.04 -11.10
N GLY A 84 2.55 13.11 -11.41
CA GLY A 84 4.00 13.35 -11.45
C GLY A 84 4.75 13.01 -10.15
N HIS A 85 4.11 12.31 -9.21
CA HIS A 85 4.67 12.03 -7.88
C HIS A 85 5.18 10.60 -7.70
N GLY A 86 5.59 9.93 -8.77
CA GLY A 86 6.04 8.53 -8.68
C GLY A 86 7.26 8.30 -7.79
N ALA A 87 8.10 9.32 -7.58
CA ALA A 87 9.26 9.26 -6.70
C ALA A 87 8.97 9.67 -5.24
N ASP A 88 7.74 10.08 -4.94
CA ASP A 88 7.31 10.43 -3.58
C ASP A 88 6.98 9.15 -2.78
N SER A 89 7.01 9.24 -1.46
CA SER A 89 6.58 8.14 -0.56
C SER A 89 5.06 7.99 -0.55
N TRP A 90 4.58 6.87 0.04
CA TRP A 90 3.13 6.58 0.14
C TRP A 90 2.32 7.69 0.83
N SER A 91 2.92 8.49 1.73
CA SER A 91 2.23 9.60 2.40
C SER A 91 1.66 10.62 1.41
N ARG A 92 2.21 10.73 0.19
CA ARG A 92 1.69 11.60 -0.89
C ARG A 92 0.23 11.30 -1.25
N VAL A 93 -0.23 10.07 -1.05
CA VAL A 93 -1.62 9.66 -1.31
C VAL A 93 -2.63 10.51 -0.53
N VAL A 94 -2.25 11.11 0.60
CA VAL A 94 -3.13 12.03 1.33
C VAL A 94 -3.58 13.22 0.47
N GLU A 95 -2.72 13.71 -0.43
CA GLU A 95 -3.06 14.83 -1.32
C GLU A 95 -4.03 14.40 -2.41
N VAL A 96 -3.92 13.17 -2.91
CA VAL A 96 -4.90 12.57 -3.83
C VAL A 96 -6.26 12.38 -3.16
N LEU A 97 -6.29 12.13 -1.84
CA LEU A 97 -7.54 12.02 -1.09
C LEU A 97 -8.14 13.39 -0.74
N ARG A 98 -7.31 14.42 -0.57
CA ARG A 98 -7.73 15.80 -0.32
C ARG A 98 -8.26 16.48 -1.58
N SER A 99 -7.73 16.13 -2.76
CA SER A 99 -8.29 16.57 -4.02
C SER A 99 -9.67 15.94 -4.20
N ARG A 100 -10.70 16.79 -4.17
CA ARG A 100 -12.04 16.37 -4.60
C ARG A 100 -12.01 16.20 -6.13
N PRO A 101 -12.77 15.24 -6.68
CA PRO A 101 -12.99 15.17 -8.11
C PRO A 101 -13.64 16.45 -8.65
#